data_AF-A0A940U6Z8-F1
#
_entry.id   AF-A0A940U6Z8-F1
#
_cell.length_a   1.000
_cell.length_b   1.000
_cell.length_c   1.000
_cell.angle_alpha   90.00
_cell.angle_beta   90.00
_cell.angle_gamma   90.00
#
_symmetry.space_group_name_H-M   'P 1'
#
loop_
_entity.id
_entity.type
_entity.pdbx_description
1 polymer ?
#
loop_
_entity_poly.entity_id
_entity_poly.type
_entity_poly.pdbx_seq_one_letter_code
_entity_poly.pdbx_strand_id
1 'polypeptide(L)' 'MEEVSLSLDELEALRLADEEGLHHDYGALRMKISRATFGRILREARRKVASAILQGKALQIEIPDK' A
#
# COMPACT_ATOMS: atom_id res chain seq x y z
N MET A 1 4.29 20.47 7.62
CA MET A 1 4.07 19.11 8.17
C MET A 1 4.91 18.17 7.33
N GLU A 2 5.57 17.19 7.95
CA GLU A 2 6.16 16.09 7.16
C GLU A 2 5.02 15.19 6.65
N GLU A 3 5.19 14.67 5.45
CA GLU A 3 4.20 13.82 4.78
C GLU A 3 4.82 12.50 4.33
N VAL A 4 3.97 11.50 4.19
CA VAL A 4 4.28 10.21 3.58
C VAL A 4 3.23 9.96 2.51
N SER A 5 3.69 9.71 1.28
CA SER A 5 2.81 9.42 0.15
C SER A 5 2.68 7.91 -0.06
N LEU A 6 1.44 7.44 -0.25
CA LEU A 6 1.13 6.10 -0.76
C LEU A 6 0.85 6.18 -2.25
N SER A 7 1.47 5.31 -3.04
CA SER A 7 1.09 5.12 -4.44
C SER A 7 -0.26 4.41 -4.56
N LEU A 8 -0.87 4.44 -5.74
CA LEU A 8 -2.10 3.69 -6.01
C LEU A 8 -1.90 2.17 -5.83
N ASP A 9 -0.74 1.65 -6.21
CA ASP A 9 -0.42 0.22 -6.01
C ASP A 9 -0.32 -0.13 -4.51
N GLU A 10 0.29 0.74 -3.71
CA GLU A 10 0.40 0.57 -2.26
C GLU A 10 -0.96 0.64 -1.58
N LEU A 11 -1.81 1.57 -2.01
CA LEU A 11 -3.19 1.68 -1.53
C LEU A 11 -4.00 0.42 -1.87
N GLU A 12 -3.92 -0.05 -3.12
CA GLU A 12 -4.63 -1.25 -3.56
C GLU A 12 -4.15 -2.51 -2.83
N ALA A 13 -2.85 -2.64 -2.59
CA ALA A 13 -2.32 -3.76 -1.82
C ALA A 13 -2.84 -3.79 -0.38
N LEU A 14 -2.92 -2.63 0.30
CA LEU A 14 -3.52 -2.50 1.63
C LEU A 14 -5.01 -2.88 1.59
N ARG A 15 -5.76 -2.37 0.61
CA ARG A 15 -7.18 -2.68 0.42
C ARG A 15 -7.41 -4.19 0.30
N LEU A 16 -6.67 -4.86 -0.58
CA LEU A 16 -6.83 -6.29 -0.82
C LEU A 16 -6.41 -7.15 0.38
N ALA A 17 -5.28 -6.85 1.01
CA ALA A 17 -4.73 -7.72 2.05
C ALA A 17 -5.22 -7.39 3.47
N ASP A 18 -5.28 -6.11 3.83
CA ASP A 18 -5.56 -5.66 5.19
C ASP A 18 -7.03 -5.31 5.43
N GLU A 19 -7.73 -4.76 4.42
CA GLU A 19 -9.17 -4.46 4.53
C GLU A 19 -10.03 -5.67 4.12
N GLU A 20 -9.80 -6.24 2.93
CA GLU A 20 -10.57 -7.38 2.41
C GLU A 20 -10.10 -8.74 2.95
N GLY A 21 -8.93 -8.80 3.58
CA GLY A 21 -8.38 -10.03 4.17
C GLY A 21 -7.93 -11.08 3.15
N LEU A 22 -7.65 -10.70 1.89
CA LEU A 22 -7.20 -11.65 0.88
C LEU A 22 -5.79 -12.16 1.18
N HIS A 23 -5.59 -13.46 0.95
CA HIS A 23 -4.24 -14.01 0.90
C HIS A 23 -3.42 -13.35 -0.22
N HIS A 24 -2.11 -13.21 0.01
CA HIS A 24 -1.18 -12.53 -0.91
C HIS A 24 -1.19 -13.13 -2.33
N ASP A 25 -1.46 -14.42 -2.47
CA ASP A 25 -1.58 -15.08 -3.78
C ASP A 25 -2.76 -14.55 -4.58
N TYR A 26 -3.92 -14.36 -3.93
CA TYR A 26 -5.09 -13.76 -4.57
C TYR A 26 -4.92 -12.26 -4.80
N GLY A 27 -4.32 -11.54 -3.85
CA GLY A 27 -3.99 -10.12 -4.03
C GLY A 27 -3.09 -9.87 -5.24
N ALA A 28 -2.03 -10.67 -5.37
CA ALA A 28 -1.11 -10.63 -6.51
C ALA A 28 -1.82 -10.94 -7.83
N LEU A 29 -2.69 -11.95 -7.85
CA LEU A 29 -3.50 -12.30 -9.02
C LEU A 29 -4.42 -11.15 -9.44
N ARG A 30 -5.09 -10.48 -8.49
CA ARG A 30 -5.99 -9.35 -8.74
C ARG A 30 -5.24 -8.14 -9.32
N MET A 31 -4.04 -7.89 -8.81
CA MET A 31 -3.15 -6.83 -9.31
C MET A 31 -2.36 -7.24 -10.57
N LYS A 32 -2.49 -8.47 -11.06
CA LYS A 32 -1.78 -9.02 -12.23
C LYS A 32 -0.25 -8.90 -12.12
N ILE A 33 0.28 -9.17 -10.93
CA ILE A 33 1.72 -9.13 -10.63
C ILE A 33 2.18 -10.42 -9.96
N SER A 34 3.49 -10.59 -9.81
CA SER A 34 4.02 -11.73 -9.05
C SER A 34 3.69 -11.60 -7.56
N ARG A 35 3.54 -12.73 -6.87
CA ARG A 35 3.39 -12.80 -5.40
C ARG A 35 4.50 -12.06 -4.66
N ALA A 36 5.74 -12.16 -5.16
CA ALA A 36 6.89 -11.46 -4.58
C ALA A 36 6.77 -9.94 -4.73
N THR A 37 6.30 -9.47 -5.90
CA THR A 37 6.04 -8.04 -6.15
C THR A 37 4.94 -7.52 -5.22
N PHE A 38 3.82 -8.26 -5.10
CA PHE A 38 2.72 -7.90 -4.20
C PHE A 38 3.21 -7.78 -2.75
N GLY A 39 3.97 -8.77 -2.27
CA GLY A 39 4.53 -8.75 -0.92
C GLY A 39 5.47 -7.58 -0.66
N ARG A 40 6.22 -7.12 -1.68
CA ARG A 40 7.08 -5.93 -1.57
C ARG A 40 6.24 -4.65 -1.48
N ILE A 41 5.24 -4.49 -2.34
CA ILE A 41 4.33 -3.33 -2.35
C ILE A 41 3.60 -3.22 -1.01
N LEU A 42 2.99 -4.32 -0.55
CA LEU A 42 2.26 -4.35 0.72
C LEU A 42 3.17 -4.02 1.92
N ARG A 43 4.42 -4.49 1.91
CA ARG A 43 5.39 -4.17 2.95
C ARG A 43 5.70 -2.68 2.99
N GLU A 44 5.97 -2.06 1.85
CA GLU A 44 6.25 -0.63 1.77
C GLU A 44 5.03 0.20 2.19
N ALA A 45 3.83 -0.18 1.74
CA ALA A 45 2.58 0.46 2.13
C ALA A 45 2.37 0.44 3.66
N ARG A 46 2.50 -0.73 4.29
CA ARG A 46 2.40 -0.87 5.76
C ARG A 46 3.47 -0.06 6.49
N ARG A 47 4.70 -0.03 5.99
CA ARG A 47 5.80 0.78 6.57
C ARG A 47 5.46 2.27 6.53
N LYS A 48 4.93 2.75 5.42
CA LYS A 48 4.51 4.15 5.22
C LYS A 48 3.37 4.52 6.15
N VAL A 49 2.33 3.70 6.24
CA VAL A 49 1.21 3.88 7.17
C VAL A 49 1.69 3.91 8.62
N ALA A 50 2.52 2.94 9.03
CA ALA A 50 3.08 2.89 10.38
C ALA A 50 3.92 4.14 10.69
N SER A 51 4.76 4.57 9.73
CA SER A 51 5.55 5.80 9.89
C SER A 51 4.66 7.04 10.04
N ALA A 52 3.56 7.13 9.28
CA ALA A 52 2.66 8.26 9.37
C ALA A 52 1.98 8.33 10.74
N ILE A 53 1.48 7.20 11.23
CA ILE A 53 0.81 7.10 12.53
C ILE A 53 1.79 7.40 13.68
N LEU A 54 2.95 6.73 13.70
CA LEU A 54 3.89 6.84 14.82
C LEU A 54 4.60 8.19 14.90
N GLN A 55 4.79 8.87 13.77
CA GLN A 55 5.53 10.13 13.69
C GLN A 55 4.61 11.35 13.48
N GLY A 56 3.29 11.15 13.46
CA GLY A 56 2.32 12.22 13.24
C GLY A 56 2.43 12.90 11.88
N LYS A 57 2.80 12.14 10.83
CA LYS A 57 2.92 12.68 9.46
C LYS A 57 1.58 12.65 8.76
N ALA A 58 1.38 13.58 7.83
CA ALA A 58 0.25 13.50 6.91
C ALA A 58 0.40 12.25 6.04
N LEU A 59 -0.67 11.47 5.90
CA LEU A 59 -0.75 10.40 4.93
C LEU A 59 -1.44 10.93 3.67
N GLN A 60 -0.71 10.99 2.56
CA GLN A 60 -1.23 11.44 1.27
C GLN A 60 -1.34 10.25 0.32
N ILE A 61 -2.36 10.25 -0.53
CA ILE A 61 -2.46 9.30 -1.65
C ILE A 61 -1.97 10.02 -2.90
N GLU A 62 -0.98 9.45 -3.59
CA GLU A 62 -0.51 9.92 -4.90
C GLU A 62 -1.60 9.67 -5.95
N ILE A 63 -2.14 10.77 -6.48
CA ILE A 63 -3.03 10.77 -7.64
C ILE A 63 -2.19 11.28 -8.81
N PRO A 64 -2.00 10.50 -9.88
CA PRO A 64 -1.28 10.99 -11.06
C PRO A 64 -1.95 12.25 -11.61
N ASP A 65 -1.16 13.28 -11.92
CA ASP A 65 -1.65 14.43 -12.68
C ASP A 65 -2.11 13.97 -14.07
N LYS A 66 -3.29 14.44 -14.47
CA LYS A 66 -3.95 14.10 -15.74
C LYS A 66 -3.18 14.53 -16.98
#